data_AF-A0A2E7BVG5-F1
#
_entry.id   AF-A0A2E7BVG5-F1
#
_cell.length_a   1.000
_cell.length_b   1.000
_cell.length_c   1.000
_cell.angle_alpha   90.00
_cell.angle_beta   90.00
_cell.angle_gamma   90.00
#
_symmetry.space_group_name_H-M   'P 1'
#
loop_
_entity.id
_entity.type
_entity.pdbx_description
1 polymer ?
#
loop_
_entity_poly.entity_id
_entity_poly.type
_entity_poly.pdbx_seq_one_letter_code
_entity_poly.pdbx_strand_id
1 'polypeptide(L)'
;MTEKSLLSTLQGLCEGASDQRSFIDAEGYLELIRPTDDGDQEPLGLAVRIDPADDKAYLVLRVHLDPVVLDAKRVDAEQVIQAAADYLFRYFEEESRFLVTDLDCYGDPDEAGILRVLDDEDLDGDPPVAVELFGVQLSPEQSLEELGNELLGELVLAAPIEVGGASQ
;
A
#
# COMPACT_ATOMS: atom_id res chain seq x y z
N MET A 1 -20.32 6.66 -12.63
CA MET A 1 -19.48 7.89 -12.67
C MET A 1 -18.70 7.94 -13.99
N THR A 2 -18.36 9.10 -14.57
CA THR A 2 -17.43 9.12 -15.74
C THR A 2 -15.98 9.19 -15.27
N GLU A 3 -15.04 8.63 -16.02
CA GLU A 3 -13.60 8.69 -15.69
C GLU A 3 -13.11 10.13 -15.48
N LYS A 4 -13.54 11.06 -16.35
CA LYS A 4 -13.23 12.50 -16.21
C LYS A 4 -13.78 13.11 -14.92
N SER A 5 -14.99 12.72 -14.51
CA SER A 5 -15.55 13.19 -13.23
C SER A 5 -14.81 12.60 -12.04
N LEU A 6 -14.41 11.32 -12.12
CA LEU A 6 -13.62 10.66 -11.09
C LEU A 6 -12.26 11.35 -10.92
N LEU A 7 -11.53 11.55 -12.02
CA LEU A 7 -10.23 12.24 -11.98
C LEU A 7 -10.36 13.64 -11.39
N SER A 8 -11.41 14.40 -11.76
CA SER A 8 -11.65 15.71 -11.15
C SER A 8 -11.92 15.63 -9.64
N THR A 9 -12.64 14.62 -9.19
CA THR A 9 -12.87 14.39 -7.75
C THR A 9 -11.55 14.06 -7.05
N LEU A 10 -10.79 13.11 -7.59
CA LEU A 10 -9.49 12.70 -7.04
C LEU A 10 -8.50 13.86 -6.95
N GLN A 11 -8.42 14.69 -7.98
CA GLN A 11 -7.59 15.90 -7.98
C GLN A 11 -8.02 16.87 -6.89
N GLY A 12 -9.32 17.05 -6.67
CA GLY A 12 -9.86 17.87 -5.58
C GLY A 12 -9.45 17.38 -4.18
N LEU A 13 -9.26 16.07 -3.99
CA LEU A 13 -8.80 15.50 -2.72
C LEU A 13 -7.34 15.84 -2.41
N CYS A 14 -6.53 16.08 -3.45
CA CYS A 14 -5.14 16.47 -3.29
C CYS A 14 -4.95 17.96 -2.93
N GLU A 15 -6.00 18.80 -3.04
CA GLU A 15 -5.90 20.27 -2.87
C GLU A 15 -5.49 20.74 -1.45
N GLY A 16 -5.34 19.83 -0.49
CA GLY A 16 -4.83 20.10 0.86
C GLY A 16 -3.40 19.63 1.15
N ALA A 17 -2.78 18.85 0.25
CA ALA A 17 -1.45 18.29 0.48
C ALA A 17 -0.34 19.31 0.18
N SER A 18 0.66 19.43 1.06
CA SER A 18 1.74 20.41 0.92
C SER A 18 2.81 20.02 -0.11
N ASP A 19 2.83 18.76 -0.55
CA ASP A 19 3.88 18.16 -1.37
C ASP A 19 3.48 17.96 -2.84
N GLN A 20 2.42 18.66 -3.28
CA GLN A 20 1.98 18.67 -4.69
C GLN A 20 1.62 17.30 -5.26
N ARG A 21 1.27 16.33 -4.39
CA ARG A 21 0.79 15.01 -4.84
C ARG A 21 -0.45 15.14 -5.73
N SER A 22 -0.58 14.26 -6.72
CA SER A 22 -1.69 14.27 -7.68
C SER A 22 -1.95 12.88 -8.25
N PHE A 23 -3.15 12.65 -8.79
CA PHE A 23 -3.47 11.41 -9.47
C PHE A 23 -3.16 11.49 -10.97
N ILE A 24 -2.44 10.50 -11.50
CA ILE A 24 -2.16 10.36 -12.93
C ILE A 24 -2.72 9.06 -13.49
N ASP A 25 -2.96 9.02 -14.80
CA ASP A 25 -3.25 7.77 -15.50
C ASP A 25 -1.95 6.96 -15.65
N ALA A 26 -1.95 5.75 -15.08
CA ALA A 26 -0.87 4.79 -15.11
C ALA A 26 -1.44 3.40 -15.47
N GLU A 27 -1.38 3.04 -16.74
CA GLU A 27 -1.69 1.69 -17.25
C GLU A 27 -3.04 1.11 -16.78
N GLY A 28 -4.11 1.91 -16.82
CA GLY A 28 -5.46 1.48 -16.42
C GLY A 28 -5.78 1.70 -14.94
N TYR A 29 -4.90 2.39 -14.22
CA TYR A 29 -5.10 2.90 -12.88
C TYR A 29 -5.02 4.42 -12.88
N LEU A 30 -5.70 5.05 -11.94
CA LEU A 30 -5.40 6.41 -11.52
C LEU A 30 -4.51 6.32 -10.29
N GLU A 31 -3.21 6.54 -10.45
CA GLU A 31 -2.20 6.37 -9.39
C GLU A 31 -1.86 7.71 -8.73
N LEU A 32 -1.85 7.73 -7.40
CA LEU A 32 -1.38 8.87 -6.62
C LEU A 32 0.15 8.90 -6.65
N ILE A 33 0.68 9.99 -7.18
CA ILE A 33 2.11 10.25 -7.26
C ILE A 33 2.48 11.53 -6.52
N ARG A 34 3.76 11.65 -6.17
CA ARG A 34 4.39 12.88 -5.69
C ARG A 34 5.53 13.26 -6.63
N PRO A 35 5.64 14.53 -7.05
CA PRO A 35 6.84 15.00 -7.75
C PRO A 35 8.03 15.05 -6.79
N THR A 36 9.18 14.60 -7.26
CA THR A 36 10.46 14.67 -6.54
C THR A 36 11.27 15.88 -6.99
N ASP A 37 12.27 16.27 -6.20
CA ASP A 37 13.16 17.41 -6.52
C ASP A 37 13.95 17.20 -7.83
N ASP A 38 14.22 15.95 -8.19
CA ASP A 38 14.94 15.57 -9.41
C ASP A 38 14.03 15.54 -10.65
N GLY A 39 12.73 15.86 -10.50
CA GLY A 39 11.75 15.90 -11.57
C GLY A 39 11.11 14.54 -11.89
N ASP A 40 11.47 13.49 -11.15
CA ASP A 40 10.82 12.18 -11.23
C ASP A 40 9.49 12.17 -10.47
N GLN A 41 8.65 11.18 -10.78
CA GLN A 41 7.37 10.95 -10.11
C GLN A 41 7.47 9.71 -9.25
N GLU A 42 7.16 9.86 -7.97
CA GLU A 42 7.19 8.78 -6.99
C GLU A 42 5.77 8.29 -6.71
N PRO A 43 5.45 7.01 -6.99
CA PRO A 43 4.19 6.41 -6.58
C PRO A 43 4.06 6.36 -5.06
N LEU A 44 2.90 6.76 -4.54
CA LEU A 44 2.62 6.79 -3.10
C LEU A 44 1.82 5.58 -2.59
N GLY A 45 1.67 4.54 -3.42
CA GLY A 45 0.99 3.31 -3.00
C GLY A 45 -0.54 3.46 -2.85
N LEU A 46 -1.14 4.48 -3.46
CA LEU A 46 -2.59 4.64 -3.53
C LEU A 46 -3.00 4.76 -4.98
N ALA A 47 -3.89 3.90 -5.45
CA ALA A 47 -4.39 3.94 -6.81
C ALA A 47 -5.88 3.64 -6.87
N VAL A 48 -6.51 4.00 -7.98
CA VAL A 48 -7.90 3.71 -8.27
C VAL A 48 -7.99 2.92 -9.56
N ARG A 49 -8.59 1.74 -9.49
CA ARG A 49 -8.83 0.86 -10.64
C ARG A 49 -10.29 0.95 -11.04
N ILE A 50 -10.58 1.17 -12.33
CA ILE A 50 -11.94 1.03 -12.86
C ILE A 50 -12.11 -0.42 -13.31
N ASP A 51 -13.04 -1.15 -12.70
CA ASP A 51 -13.31 -2.53 -13.06
C ASP A 51 -14.18 -2.58 -14.33
N PRO A 52 -13.71 -3.19 -15.44
CA PRO A 52 -14.48 -3.25 -16.67
C PRO A 52 -15.71 -4.17 -16.57
N ALA A 53 -15.80 -5.03 -15.56
CA ALA A 53 -16.93 -5.96 -15.41
C ALA A 53 -18.20 -5.26 -14.91
N ASP A 54 -18.07 -4.23 -14.09
CA ASP A 54 -19.20 -3.51 -13.48
C ASP A 54 -19.13 -1.98 -13.61
N ASP A 55 -18.10 -1.44 -14.28
CA ASP A 55 -17.89 0.00 -14.50
C ASP A 55 -17.82 0.81 -13.18
N LYS A 56 -17.34 0.16 -12.11
CA LYS A 56 -17.10 0.80 -10.81
C LYS A 56 -15.62 1.04 -10.56
N ALA A 57 -15.35 2.07 -9.76
CA ALA A 57 -14.01 2.40 -9.31
C ALA A 57 -13.73 1.79 -7.94
N TYR A 58 -12.60 1.11 -7.82
CA TYR A 58 -12.12 0.43 -6.63
C TYR A 58 -10.80 1.01 -6.18
N LEU A 59 -10.63 1.15 -4.87
CA LEU A 59 -9.37 1.58 -4.30
C LEU A 59 -8.36 0.43 -4.32
N VAL A 60 -7.10 0.75 -4.60
CA VAL A 60 -5.96 -0.16 -4.49
C VAL A 60 -4.94 0.53 -3.59
N LEU A 61 -4.56 -0.17 -2.53
CA LEU A 61 -3.69 0.31 -1.46
C LEU A 61 -2.45 -0.56 -1.41
N ARG A 62 -1.27 0.03 -1.39
CA ARG A 62 -0.01 -0.63 -1.09
C ARG A 62 0.41 -0.21 0.30
N VAL A 63 0.42 -1.17 1.22
CA VAL A 63 0.85 -0.99 2.60
C VAL A 63 2.28 -1.49 2.73
N HIS A 64 3.16 -0.62 3.22
CA HIS A 64 4.55 -0.91 3.49
C HIS A 64 4.74 -1.24 4.97
N LEU A 65 5.16 -2.46 5.28
CA LEU A 65 5.35 -2.95 6.64
C LEU A 65 6.84 -3.13 6.92
N ASP A 66 7.37 -2.41 7.91
CA ASP A 66 8.67 -2.69 8.50
C ASP A 66 8.59 -4.04 9.23
N PRO A 67 9.51 -5.00 8.98
CA PRO A 67 9.49 -6.30 9.64
C PRO A 67 9.46 -6.25 11.16
N VAL A 68 9.94 -5.16 11.79
CA VAL A 68 9.92 -4.97 13.24
C VAL A 68 8.51 -5.04 13.84
N VAL A 69 7.48 -4.67 13.08
CA VAL A 69 6.08 -4.64 13.58
C VAL A 69 5.51 -6.03 13.82
N LEU A 70 6.11 -7.05 13.21
CA LEU A 70 5.67 -8.41 13.33
C LEU A 70 6.23 -9.08 14.60
N ASP A 71 7.20 -8.44 15.28
CA ASP A 71 7.85 -8.89 16.53
C ASP A 71 8.16 -10.40 16.52
N ALA A 72 8.65 -10.89 15.38
CA ALA A 72 8.83 -12.30 15.11
C ALA A 72 10.11 -12.56 14.32
N LYS A 73 10.86 -13.58 14.73
CA LYS A 73 12.08 -14.02 14.04
C LYS A 73 11.81 -14.65 12.66
N ARG A 74 10.58 -15.12 12.46
CA ARG A 74 10.10 -15.73 11.22
C ARG A 74 8.66 -15.31 11.01
N VAL A 75 8.34 -14.90 9.81
CA VAL A 75 7.00 -14.49 9.42
C VAL A 75 6.59 -15.23 8.16
N ASP A 76 5.35 -15.65 8.09
CA ASP A 76 4.75 -16.14 6.85
C ASP A 76 3.92 -15.04 6.17
N ALA A 77 3.52 -15.30 4.92
CA ALA A 77 2.72 -14.34 4.15
C ALA A 77 1.37 -14.01 4.81
N GLU A 78 0.76 -14.96 5.53
CA GLU A 78 -0.53 -14.74 6.20
C GLU A 78 -0.37 -13.73 7.35
N GLN A 79 0.70 -13.84 8.13
CA GLN A 79 1.03 -12.87 9.18
C GLN A 79 1.29 -11.48 8.62
N VAL A 80 2.02 -11.37 7.51
CA VAL A 80 2.30 -10.09 6.84
C VAL A 80 1.01 -9.45 6.31
N ILE A 81 0.18 -10.23 5.62
CA ILE A 81 -1.12 -9.78 5.09
C ILE A 81 -2.04 -9.34 6.24
N GLN A 82 -2.11 -10.12 7.32
CA GLN A 82 -2.94 -9.79 8.47
C GLN A 82 -2.49 -8.49 9.13
N ALA A 83 -1.18 -8.26 9.30
CA ALA A 83 -0.67 -7.02 9.86
C ALA A 83 -1.01 -5.79 8.99
N ALA A 84 -0.99 -5.93 7.65
CA ALA A 84 -1.42 -4.87 6.74
C ALA A 84 -2.94 -4.61 6.88
N ALA A 85 -3.75 -5.66 6.93
CA ALA A 85 -5.20 -5.54 7.13
C ALA A 85 -5.55 -4.91 8.48
N ASP A 86 -4.89 -5.34 9.57
CA ASP A 86 -5.07 -4.81 10.92
C ASP A 86 -4.78 -3.30 10.99
N TYR A 87 -3.76 -2.83 10.24
CA TYR A 87 -3.49 -1.41 10.12
C TYR A 87 -4.62 -0.68 9.37
N LEU A 88 -5.12 -1.26 8.27
CA LEU A 88 -6.18 -0.66 7.47
C LEU A 88 -7.53 -0.57 8.20
N PHE A 89 -7.81 -1.43 9.18
CA PHE A 89 -9.04 -1.31 10.01
C PHE A 89 -9.12 -0.03 10.87
N ARG A 90 -8.11 0.83 10.84
CA ARG A 90 -8.20 2.20 11.38
C ARG A 90 -8.99 3.15 10.47
N TYR A 91 -9.02 2.84 9.18
CA TYR A 91 -9.67 3.59 8.11
C TYR A 91 -10.98 2.92 7.65
N PHE A 92 -11.04 1.60 7.75
CA PHE A 92 -12.16 0.78 7.32
C PHE A 92 -12.80 0.06 8.51
N GLU A 93 -14.04 -0.39 8.36
CA GLU A 93 -14.68 -1.21 9.40
C GLU A 93 -13.92 -2.54 9.59
N GLU A 94 -13.85 -3.06 10.81
CA GLU A 94 -13.15 -4.33 11.12
C GLU A 94 -13.68 -5.53 10.32
N GLU A 95 -14.93 -5.48 9.85
CA GLU A 95 -15.54 -6.54 9.03
C GLU A 95 -15.25 -6.37 7.53
N SER A 96 -14.51 -5.34 7.14
CA SER A 96 -14.17 -5.07 5.75
C SER A 96 -13.34 -6.19 5.16
N ARG A 97 -13.68 -6.57 3.93
CA ARG A 97 -12.96 -7.59 3.18
C ARG A 97 -11.97 -6.93 2.25
N PHE A 98 -10.74 -7.45 2.27
CA PHE A 98 -9.68 -7.02 1.39
C PHE A 98 -9.28 -8.16 0.48
N LEU A 99 -9.21 -7.87 -0.82
CA LEU A 99 -8.55 -8.71 -1.79
C LEU A 99 -7.06 -8.40 -1.80
N VAL A 100 -6.23 -9.39 -1.50
CA VAL A 100 -4.77 -9.31 -1.68
C VAL A 100 -4.47 -9.61 -3.14
N THR A 101 -3.86 -8.66 -3.84
CA THR A 101 -3.46 -8.84 -5.24
C THR A 101 -1.98 -9.07 -5.41
N ASP A 102 -1.17 -8.59 -4.48
CA ASP A 102 0.28 -8.72 -4.55
C ASP A 102 0.92 -8.68 -3.16
N LEU A 103 2.07 -9.34 -3.04
CA LEU A 103 2.91 -9.34 -1.84
C LEU A 103 4.39 -9.36 -2.27
N ASP A 104 5.04 -8.22 -2.07
CA ASP A 104 6.46 -8.04 -2.36
C ASP A 104 7.29 -8.06 -1.07
N CYS A 105 8.47 -8.65 -1.16
CA CYS A 105 9.47 -8.63 -0.09
C CYS A 105 10.70 -7.91 -0.64
N TYR A 106 11.11 -6.84 0.05
CA TYR A 106 12.33 -6.11 -0.29
C TYR A 106 13.48 -6.70 0.53
N GLY A 107 14.30 -7.52 -0.12
CA GLY A 107 15.35 -8.36 0.48
C GLY A 107 15.43 -9.73 -0.23
N ASP A 108 16.40 -10.59 0.10
CA ASP A 108 16.57 -11.91 -0.53
C ASP A 108 16.07 -13.02 0.42
N PRO A 109 14.83 -13.55 0.25
CA PRO A 109 14.31 -14.63 1.07
C PRO A 109 15.04 -15.96 0.78
N ASP A 110 15.16 -16.84 1.78
CA ASP A 110 15.85 -18.12 1.60
C ASP A 110 15.10 -19.08 0.64
N GLU A 111 15.80 -20.09 0.13
CA GLU A 111 15.28 -21.09 -0.83
C GLU A 111 14.03 -21.87 -0.35
N ALA A 112 13.64 -21.75 0.93
CA ALA A 112 12.49 -22.42 1.52
C ALA A 112 11.21 -21.58 1.55
N GLY A 113 11.25 -20.32 1.08
CA GLY A 113 10.08 -19.43 1.07
C GLY A 113 9.66 -18.96 2.47
N ILE A 114 10.57 -19.00 3.45
CA ILE A 114 10.35 -18.45 4.80
C ILE A 114 10.90 -17.03 4.83
N LEU A 115 10.05 -16.05 5.14
CA LEU A 115 10.44 -14.66 5.30
C LEU A 115 11.05 -14.51 6.70
N ARG A 116 12.37 -14.36 6.80
CA ARG A 116 13.09 -14.31 8.10
C ARG A 116 13.44 -12.88 8.47
N VAL A 117 13.23 -12.53 9.73
CA VAL A 117 13.83 -11.35 10.38
C VAL A 117 15.07 -11.86 11.10
N LEU A 118 16.26 -11.54 10.59
CA LEU A 118 17.51 -12.12 11.08
C LEU A 118 18.04 -11.35 12.31
N ASP A 119 18.19 -12.04 13.43
CA ASP A 119 19.18 -11.70 14.47
C ASP A 119 20.52 -12.37 14.09
N ASP A 120 21.59 -11.59 14.24
CA ASP A 120 22.92 -11.66 13.61
C ASP A 120 23.85 -12.86 13.96
N GLU A 121 23.36 -14.07 14.23
CA GLU A 121 24.23 -15.17 14.72
C GLU A 121 24.13 -16.54 14.01
N ASP A 122 23.22 -16.76 13.05
CA ASP A 122 22.92 -18.12 12.54
C ASP A 122 23.30 -18.42 11.07
N LEU A 123 24.38 -17.85 10.52
CA LEU A 123 24.69 -17.96 9.08
C LEU A 123 26.09 -18.55 8.79
N ASP A 124 26.17 -19.88 8.78
CA ASP A 124 27.29 -20.64 8.22
C ASP A 124 27.17 -20.73 6.68
N GLY A 125 27.70 -19.73 5.96
CA GLY A 125 27.66 -19.60 4.50
C GLY A 125 26.89 -18.35 4.07
N ASP A 126 27.44 -17.58 3.12
CA ASP A 126 27.07 -16.19 2.72
C ASP A 126 25.81 -15.60 3.40
N PRO A 127 25.94 -14.51 4.18
CA PRO A 127 24.83 -14.01 4.99
C PRO A 127 23.64 -13.62 4.11
N PRO A 128 22.46 -14.25 4.25
CA PRO A 128 21.22 -13.75 3.65
C PRO A 128 21.02 -12.27 3.97
N VAL A 129 20.54 -11.54 2.97
CA VAL A 129 20.18 -10.13 3.10
C VAL A 129 18.93 -10.06 3.97
N ALA A 130 18.98 -9.30 5.07
CA ALA A 130 17.82 -9.08 5.92
C ALA A 130 16.68 -8.47 5.09
N VAL A 131 15.44 -8.94 5.31
CA VAL A 131 14.27 -8.28 4.73
C VAL A 131 14.17 -6.88 5.33
N GLU A 132 14.06 -5.89 4.47
CA GLU A 132 13.96 -4.48 4.87
C GLU A 132 12.51 -4.02 4.95
N LEU A 133 11.63 -4.57 4.10
CA LEU A 133 10.23 -4.15 4.00
C LEU A 133 9.34 -5.22 3.34
N PHE A 134 8.07 -5.26 3.73
CA PHE A 134 7.02 -5.93 2.97
C PHE A 134 6.10 -4.92 2.29
N GLY A 135 5.79 -5.10 1.00
CA GLY A 135 4.77 -4.36 0.28
C GLY A 135 3.54 -5.23 0.04
N VAL A 136 2.42 -4.93 0.68
CA VAL A 136 1.16 -5.68 0.52
C VAL A 136 0.17 -4.84 -0.27
N GLN A 137 -0.23 -5.33 -1.45
CA GLN A 137 -1.26 -4.67 -2.25
C GLN A 137 -2.63 -5.25 -1.96
N LEU A 138 -3.52 -4.39 -1.47
CA LEU A 138 -4.86 -4.71 -0.96
C LEU A 138 -5.91 -3.84 -1.65
N SER A 139 -7.08 -4.40 -1.90
CA SER A 139 -8.24 -3.66 -2.42
C SER A 139 -9.47 -4.00 -1.59
N PRO A 140 -10.16 -3.03 -0.97
CA PRO A 140 -11.43 -3.29 -0.31
C PRO A 140 -12.47 -3.73 -1.35
N GLU A 141 -13.38 -4.63 -0.96
CA GLU A 141 -14.47 -5.07 -1.83
C GLU A 141 -15.46 -3.94 -2.16
N GLN A 142 -15.50 -2.88 -1.36
CA GLN A 142 -16.36 -1.72 -1.59
C GLN A 142 -15.81 -0.79 -2.69
N SER A 143 -16.71 -0.28 -3.54
CA SER A 143 -16.37 0.74 -4.53
C SER A 143 -16.18 2.13 -3.88
N LEU A 144 -15.52 3.05 -4.59
CA LEU A 144 -15.33 4.43 -4.11
C LEU A 144 -16.66 5.15 -3.84
N GLU A 145 -17.72 4.83 -4.59
CA GLU A 145 -19.06 5.40 -4.37
C GLU A 145 -19.63 5.01 -2.99
N GLU A 146 -19.23 3.86 -2.46
CA GLU A 146 -19.66 3.32 -1.16
C GLU A 146 -18.78 3.82 -0.01
N LEU A 147 -17.47 3.98 -0.25
CA LEU A 147 -16.51 4.47 0.75
C LEU A 147 -16.65 5.97 1.05
N GLY A 148 -16.93 6.77 0.03
CA GLY A 148 -17.10 8.22 0.15
C GLY A 148 -15.78 9.02 0.16
N ASN A 149 -15.91 10.33 -0.09
CA ASN A 149 -14.78 11.24 -0.32
C ASN A 149 -13.99 11.61 0.94
N GLU A 150 -14.60 11.55 2.12
CA GLU A 150 -13.95 11.88 3.39
C GLU A 150 -12.82 10.89 3.69
N LEU A 151 -13.16 9.60 3.71
CA LEU A 151 -12.19 8.51 3.88
C LEU A 151 -11.10 8.53 2.81
N LEU A 152 -11.47 8.74 1.53
CA LEU A 152 -10.49 8.82 0.46
C LEU A 152 -9.53 10.00 0.64
N GLY A 153 -10.01 11.15 1.13
CA GLY A 153 -9.17 12.28 1.50
C GLY A 153 -8.18 11.96 2.63
N GLU A 154 -8.63 11.24 3.66
CA GLU A 154 -7.76 10.78 4.75
C GLU A 154 -6.65 9.86 4.24
N LEU A 155 -6.98 8.90 3.38
CA LEU A 155 -6.01 7.98 2.77
C LEU A 155 -5.05 8.70 1.84
N VAL A 156 -5.54 9.67 1.05
CA VAL A 156 -4.69 10.52 0.21
C VAL A 156 -3.67 11.28 1.05
N LEU A 157 -4.03 11.77 2.24
CA LEU A 157 -3.11 12.47 3.13
C LEU A 157 -2.17 11.52 3.89
N ALA A 158 -2.62 10.32 4.21
CA ALA A 158 -1.83 9.31 4.91
C ALA A 158 -0.80 8.62 4.02
N ALA A 159 -0.96 8.64 2.69
CA ALA A 159 -0.03 8.01 1.76
C ALA A 159 1.38 8.68 1.78
N PRO A 160 2.48 7.89 1.68
CA PRO A 160 2.52 6.43 1.60
C PRO A 160 2.16 5.77 2.93
N ILE A 161 1.49 4.61 2.87
CA ILE A 161 1.02 3.91 4.07
C ILE A 161 2.15 3.04 4.62
N GLU A 162 2.92 3.62 5.54
CA GLU A 162 4.06 2.96 6.18
C GLU A 162 3.74 2.59 7.64
N VAL A 163 4.10 1.36 8.01
CA VAL A 163 3.85 0.80 9.34
C VAL A 163 5.16 0.35 9.94
N GLY A 164 5.51 0.88 11.12
CA GLY A 164 6.72 0.50 11.84
C GLY A 164 7.98 1.26 11.50
N GLY A 165 7.96 2.08 10.44
CA GLY A 165 9.04 3.03 10.18
C GLY A 165 9.23 3.98 11.36
N ALA A 166 10.46 4.12 11.84
CA ALA A 166 10.80 5.21 12.73
C ALA A 166 10.45 6.53 12.02
N SER A 167 9.53 7.30 12.60
CA SER A 167 9.43 8.72 12.28
C SER A 167 10.83 9.32 12.40
N GLN A 168 11.42 9.72 11.27
CA GLN A 168 12.58 10.61 11.29
C GLN A 168 12.12 12.04 11.59
#